data_AF-A0A645IST8-F1
#
_entry.id   AF-A0A645IST8-F1
#
_cell.length_a   1.000
_cell.length_b   1.000
_cell.length_c   1.000
_cell.angle_alpha   90.00
_cell.angle_beta   90.00
_cell.angle_gamma   90.00
#
_symmetry.space_group_name_H-M   'P 1'
#
loop_
_entity.id
_entity.type
_entity.pdbx_description
1 polymer ?
#
loop_
_entity_poly.entity_id
_entity_poly.type
_entity_poly.pdbx_seq_one_letter_code
_entity_poly.pdbx_strand_id
1 'polypeptide(L)'
;MRMILSYFGEKNPKNCGKCSYCEKQKESIFGRNVSVEILKALEQKPSNVDELTIKLNYFERESILENLIYLLDAGKVKMLDFRTYTLA
;
A
#
# COMPACT_ATOMS: atom_id res chain seq x y z
N MET A 1 12.15 -5.13 8.08
CA MET A 1 10.70 -5.21 8.28
C MET A 1 10.31 -3.94 8.98
N ARG A 2 9.41 -3.15 8.42
CA ARG A 2 9.04 -1.85 9.01
C ARG A 2 7.95 -1.99 10.06
N MET A 3 6.96 -2.83 9.77
CA MET A 3 5.76 -3.06 10.57
C MET A 3 6.05 -3.55 12.01
N ILE A 4 6.95 -4.53 12.18
CA ILE A 4 7.35 -5.03 13.50
C ILE A 4 8.11 -3.97 14.31
N LEU A 5 9.01 -3.22 13.66
CA LEU A 5 9.82 -2.22 14.34
C LEU A 5 8.96 -1.04 14.83
N SER A 6 7.98 -0.62 14.03
CA SER A 6 6.97 0.37 14.45
C SER A 6 6.15 -0.12 15.64
N TYR A 7 5.76 -1.40 15.70
CA TYR A 7 5.04 -1.98 16.84
C TYR A 7 5.85 -1.92 18.14
N PHE A 8 7.16 -2.13 18.08
CA PHE A 8 8.06 -2.03 19.23
C PHE A 8 8.52 -0.60 19.56
N GLY A 9 7.94 0.42 18.92
CA GLY A 9 8.20 1.83 19.23
C GLY A 9 9.46 2.40 18.58
N GLU A 10 10.06 1.72 17.61
CA GLU A 10 11.17 2.28 16.82
C GLU A 10 10.65 3.42 15.94
N LYS A 11 11.29 4.59 16.04
CA LYS A 11 10.93 5.76 15.25
C LYS A 11 11.62 5.73 13.89
N ASN A 12 10.85 5.94 12.82
CA ASN A 12 11.33 5.98 11.43
C ASN A 12 12.04 4.71 10.92
N PRO A 13 11.48 3.50 11.11
CA PRO A 13 12.10 2.28 10.59
C PRO A 13 12.17 2.34 9.06
N LYS A 14 13.36 2.09 8.50
CA LYS A 14 13.58 2.05 7.06
C LYS A 14 13.21 0.66 6.49
N ASN A 15 12.93 0.60 5.19
CA ASN A 15 12.77 -0.67 4.48
C ASN A 15 14.05 -1.51 4.65
N CYS A 16 13.92 -2.80 4.97
CA CYS A 16 15.09 -3.64 5.21
C CYS A 16 15.79 -4.12 3.94
N GLY A 17 15.17 -3.96 2.77
CA GLY A 17 15.76 -4.28 1.46
C GLY A 17 15.95 -5.76 1.13
N LYS A 18 15.78 -6.65 2.13
CA LYS A 18 16.07 -8.10 2.07
C LYS A 18 14.92 -9.03 2.49
N CYS A 19 13.71 -8.49 2.71
CA CYS A 19 12.56 -9.34 2.98
C CYS A 19 11.83 -9.66 1.67
N SER A 20 11.03 -10.73 1.67
CA SER A 20 10.19 -11.14 0.54
C SER A 20 9.40 -10.00 -0.08
N TYR A 21 8.89 -9.08 0.75
CA TYR A 21 8.20 -7.87 0.28
C TYR A 21 9.12 -6.92 -0.51
N CYS A 22 10.30 -6.60 0.01
CA CYS A 22 11.27 -5.74 -0.68
C CYS A 22 11.80 -6.39 -1.97
N GLU A 23 11.85 -7.71 -2.04
CA GLU A 23 12.23 -8.44 -3.25
C GLU A 23 11.13 -8.36 -4.32
N LYS A 24 9.87 -8.64 -3.96
CA LYS A 24 8.71 -8.49 -4.86
C LYS A 24 8.58 -7.07 -5.44
N GLN A 25 8.87 -6.03 -4.65
CA GLN A 25 8.83 -4.65 -5.15
C GLN A 25 9.84 -4.40 -6.29
N LYS A 26 11.03 -5.02 -6.23
CA LYS A 26 12.06 -4.88 -7.28
C LYS A 26 11.61 -5.48 -8.61
N GLU A 27 10.83 -6.55 -8.57
CA GLU A 27 10.30 -7.20 -9.78
C GLU A 27 9.23 -6.37 -10.49
N SER A 28 8.48 -5.54 -9.74
CA SER A 28 7.38 -4.73 -10.30
C SER A 28 7.83 -3.55 -11.18
N ILE A 29 9.14 -3.29 -11.31
CA ILE A 29 9.70 -2.19 -12.10
C ILE A 29 9.35 -2.32 -13.60
N PHE A 30 8.99 -3.52 -14.08
CA PHE A 30 8.64 -3.80 -15.48
C PHE A 30 7.13 -4.04 -15.73
N GLY A 31 6.26 -3.91 -14.72
CA GLY A 31 4.82 -4.17 -14.82
C GLY A 31 3.93 -3.02 -14.32
N ARG A 32 2.59 -3.19 -14.39
CA ARG A 32 1.65 -2.25 -13.75
C ARG A 32 1.87 -2.29 -12.24
N ASN A 33 2.32 -1.18 -11.67
CA ASN A 33 2.60 -1.08 -10.24
C ASN A 33 1.31 -0.83 -9.46
N VAL A 34 0.92 -1.78 -8.62
CA VAL A 34 -0.30 -1.74 -7.79
C VAL A 34 -0.36 -0.46 -6.93
N SER A 35 0.75 -0.04 -6.32
CA SER A 35 0.81 1.18 -5.51
C SER A 35 0.46 2.42 -6.33
N VAL A 36 0.97 2.52 -7.57
CA VAL A 36 0.68 3.66 -8.45
C VAL A 36 -0.80 3.69 -8.84
N GLU A 37 -1.38 2.53 -9.17
CA GLU A 37 -2.79 2.45 -9.55
C GLU A 37 -3.73 2.72 -8.38
N ILE A 38 -3.37 2.30 -7.16
CA ILE A 38 -4.09 2.69 -5.93
C ILE A 38 -4.04 4.21 -5.74
N LEU A 39 -2.87 4.84 -5.86
CA LEU A 39 -2.74 6.30 -5.70
C LEU A 39 -3.60 7.05 -6.71
N LYS A 40 -3.56 6.68 -7.99
CA LYS A 40 -4.43 7.24 -9.04
C LYS A 40 -5.92 7.04 -8.74
N ALA A 41 -6.29 5.89 -8.18
CA ALA A 41 -7.67 5.63 -7.80
C ALA A 41 -8.12 6.57 -6.66
N LEU A 42 -7.25 6.79 -5.67
CA LEU A 42 -7.50 7.66 -4.52
C LEU A 42 -7.41 9.15 -4.83
N GLU A 43 -6.65 9.55 -5.87
CA GLU A 43 -6.68 10.91 -6.43
C GLU A 43 -8.06 11.30 -6.94
N GLN A 44 -8.83 10.32 -7.47
CA GLN A 44 -10.17 10.59 -7.99
C GLN A 44 -11.21 10.68 -6.88
N LYS A 45 -11.14 9.77 -5.90
CA LYS A 45 -12.00 9.81 -4.71
C LYS A 45 -11.44 8.95 -3.57
N PRO A 46 -11.72 9.29 -2.30
CA PRO A 46 -11.56 8.34 -1.20
C PRO A 46 -12.31 7.04 -1.52
N SER A 47 -11.67 5.90 -1.26
CA SER A 47 -12.20 4.59 -1.61
C SER A 47 -11.86 3.56 -0.55
N ASN A 48 -12.75 2.59 -0.35
CA ASN A 48 -12.49 1.42 0.49
C ASN A 48 -11.83 0.28 -0.30
N VAL A 49 -11.42 -0.78 0.39
CA VAL A 49 -10.73 -1.93 -0.23
C VAL A 49 -11.59 -2.60 -1.30
N ASP A 50 -12.90 -2.73 -1.06
CA ASP A 50 -13.79 -3.44 -1.97
C ASP A 50 -13.97 -2.63 -3.27
N GLU A 51 -14.13 -1.30 -3.17
CA GLU A 51 -14.15 -0.40 -4.32
C GLU A 51 -12.84 -0.42 -5.11
N LEU A 52 -11.70 -0.42 -4.42
CA LEU A 52 -10.39 -0.53 -5.06
C LEU A 52 -10.23 -1.88 -5.77
N THR A 53 -10.72 -2.97 -5.18
CA THR A 53 -10.67 -4.32 -5.79
C THR A 53 -11.54 -4.39 -7.04
N ILE A 54 -12.72 -3.76 -7.03
CA ILE A 54 -13.59 -3.68 -8.22
C ILE A 54 -12.92 -2.86 -9.32
N LYS A 55 -12.33 -1.70 -8.98
CA LYS A 55 -11.69 -0.80 -9.95
C LYS A 55 -10.38 -1.36 -10.52
N LEU A 56 -9.63 -2.09 -9.69
CA LEU A 56 -8.33 -2.67 -9.99
C LEU A 56 -8.45 -4.20 -10.13
N ASN A 57 -9.49 -4.66 -10.83
CA ASN A 57 -9.88 -6.08 -10.93
C ASN A 57 -8.84 -7.03 -11.57
N TYR A 58 -7.73 -6.50 -12.06
CA TYR A 58 -6.60 -7.24 -12.61
C TYR A 58 -5.50 -7.50 -11.58
N PHE A 59 -5.69 -7.04 -10.33
CA PHE A 59 -4.84 -7.35 -9.19
C PHE A 59 -5.61 -8.17 -8.15
N GLU A 60 -4.91 -9.11 -7.53
CA GLU A 60 -5.44 -9.87 -6.40
C GLU A 60 -5.73 -8.95 -5.22
N ARG A 61 -6.80 -9.24 -4.47
CA ARG A 61 -7.23 -8.44 -3.31
C ARG A 61 -6.13 -8.34 -2.25
N GLU A 62 -5.40 -9.43 -2.03
CA GLU A 62 -4.26 -9.50 -1.13
C GLU A 62 -3.17 -8.52 -1.56
N SER A 63 -2.91 -8.41 -2.86
CA SER A 63 -1.92 -7.45 -3.39
C SER A 63 -2.34 -6.01 -3.13
N ILE A 64 -3.63 -5.69 -3.30
CA ILE A 64 -4.17 -4.37 -3.01
C ILE A 64 -4.03 -4.04 -1.52
N LEU A 65 -4.37 -4.99 -0.63
CA LEU A 65 -4.23 -4.84 0.82
C LEU A 65 -2.78 -4.64 1.25
N GLU A 66 -1.85 -5.46 0.75
CA GLU A 66 -0.41 -5.33 1.05
C GLU A 66 0.12 -3.96 0.61
N ASN A 67 -0.27 -3.48 -0.58
CA ASN A 67 0.15 -2.17 -1.07
C ASN A 67 -0.51 -1.01 -0.31
N LEU A 68 -1.78 -1.14 0.12
CA LEU A 68 -2.41 -0.16 0.99
C LEU A 68 -1.69 -0.04 2.34
N ILE A 69 -1.36 -1.16 2.98
CA ILE A 69 -0.59 -1.18 4.24
C ILE A 69 0.76 -0.50 4.04
N TYR A 70 1.45 -0.83 2.95
CA TYR A 70 2.71 -0.18 2.61
C TYR A 70 2.58 1.33 2.42
N LEU A 71 1.55 1.80 1.69
CA LEU A 71 1.31 3.22 1.45
C LEU A 71 0.92 3.97 2.74
N LEU A 72 0.19 3.32 3.65
CA LEU A 72 -0.12 3.86 4.99
C LEU A 72 1.15 4.03 5.81
N ASP A 73 1.97 2.97 5.89
CA ASP A 73 3.25 3.02 6.60
C ASP A 73 4.16 4.09 5.98
N ALA A 74 4.18 4.21 4.65
CA ALA A 74 4.95 5.24 3.93
C ALA A 74 4.39 6.66 4.08
N GLY A 75 3.23 6.84 4.73
CA GLY A 75 2.58 8.14 4.88
C GLY A 75 2.13 8.75 3.55
N LYS A 76 1.85 7.91 2.54
CA LYS A 76 1.36 8.34 1.22
C LYS A 76 -0.17 8.37 1.15
N VAL A 77 -0.82 7.54 1.97
CA VAL A 77 -2.27 7.51 2.15
C VAL A 77 -2.59 7.54 3.65
N LYS A 78 -3.79 7.94 3.99
CA LYS A 78 -4.35 7.92 5.36
C LYS A 78 -5.75 7.33 5.34
N MET A 79 -6.21 6.88 6.50
CA MET A 79 -7.62 6.51 6.67
C MET A 79 -8.45 7.78 6.87
N LEU A 80 -9.50 7.93 6.07
CA LEU A 80 -10.51 8.98 6.24
C LEU A 80 -11.50 8.58 7.35
N ASP A 81 -11.95 7.34 7.30
CA ASP A 81 -12.82 6.71 8.28
C ASP A 81 -12.54 5.19 8.33
N PHE A 82 -13.45 4.40 8.89
CA PHE A 82 -13.28 2.95 8.99
C PHE A 82 -13.16 2.29 7.60
N ARG A 83 -11.91 1.97 7.23
CA ARG A 83 -11.53 1.27 6.00
C ARG A 83 -11.69 2.08 4.71
N THR A 84 -11.99 3.37 4.77
CA THR A 84 -11.91 4.28 3.61
C THR A 84 -10.56 4.99 3.61
N TYR A 85 -9.86 4.92 2.49
CA TYR A 85 -8.53 5.50 2.34
C TYR A 85 -8.59 6.75 1.45
N THR A 86 -7.69 7.69 1.71
CA THR A 86 -7.46 8.88 0.89
C THR A 86 -5.98 9.23 0.88
N LEU A 87 -5.54 10.15 0.02
CA LEU A 87 -4.17 10.62 0.01
C LEU A 87 -3.83 11.34 1.33
N ALA A 88 -2.59 11.18 1.79
CA ALA A 88 -2.14 11.74 3.07
C ALA A 88 -2.05 13.27 3.04
#